data_AF-A0A835YSI0-F1
#
_entry.id   AF-A0A835YSI0-F1
#
_cell.length_a   1.000
_cell.length_b   1.000
_cell.length_c   1.000
_cell.angle_alpha   90.00
_cell.angle_beta   90.00
_cell.angle_gamma   90.00
#
_symmetry.space_group_name_H-M   'P 1'
#
loop_
_entity.id
_entity.type
_entity.pdbx_description
1 polymer ?
#
loop_
_entity_poly.entity_id
_entity_poly.type
_entity_poly.pdbx_seq_one_letter_code
_entity_poly.pdbx_strand_id
1 'polypeptide(L)'
;MIGQASGPRLLPWQNWDEWVHVRGLLWSPDPVDRNEGVLRVAAWRCRERVPHAVECTAQLVEVALHEWRCSTYPGQYGRNSLQLRLMYSSVIVRTVNGLVEAHQKCAHAISIQQIARQIGIPSWLVDLRHDAAHKDMPSLASFRLASAFLLDYLSQRYWDVQQQNL
;
A
#
# COMPACT_ATOMS: atom_id res chain seq x y z
N MET A 1 -8.81 37.22 -3.08
CA MET A 1 -7.66 37.35 -4.00
C MET A 1 -6.43 36.78 -3.35
N ILE A 2 -6.03 35.54 -3.67
CA ILE A 2 -4.67 35.13 -4.07
C ILE A 2 -4.88 33.83 -4.89
N GLY A 3 -4.86 33.93 -6.21
CA GLY A 3 -4.89 32.75 -7.08
C GLY A 3 -3.55 32.03 -6.96
N GLN A 4 -3.54 30.81 -6.43
CA GLN A 4 -2.36 29.96 -6.50
C GLN A 4 -2.17 29.54 -7.96
N ALA A 5 -1.13 30.09 -8.60
CA ALA A 5 -0.64 29.59 -9.86
C ALA A 5 -0.27 28.11 -9.69
N SER A 6 -0.98 27.24 -10.41
CA SER A 6 -0.67 25.82 -10.46
C SER A 6 0.53 25.63 -11.37
N GLY A 7 1.73 25.72 -10.80
CA GLY A 7 2.95 25.26 -11.48
C GLY A 7 2.86 23.76 -11.81
N PRO A 8 3.69 23.25 -12.74
CA PRO A 8 3.71 21.83 -13.06
C PRO A 8 3.95 21.04 -11.78
N ARG A 9 3.05 20.09 -11.47
CA ARG A 9 3.23 19.19 -10.31
C ARG A 9 4.55 18.45 -10.50
N LEU A 10 5.51 18.70 -9.62
CA LEU A 10 6.72 17.91 -9.55
C LEU A 10 6.33 16.47 -9.20
N LEU A 11 6.82 15.53 -10.00
CA LEU A 11 6.65 14.10 -9.75
C LEU A 11 7.89 13.61 -9.00
N PRO A 12 7.75 12.61 -8.10
CA PRO A 12 8.89 12.12 -7.35
C PRO A 12 9.83 11.23 -8.19
N TRP A 13 9.35 10.70 -9.31
CA TRP A 13 10.17 10.06 -10.35
C TRP A 13 10.66 11.08 -11.37
N GLN A 14 11.85 10.83 -11.92
CA GLN A 14 12.52 11.64 -12.92
C GLN A 14 11.76 11.66 -14.24
N ASN A 15 11.24 10.52 -14.67
CA ASN A 15 10.45 10.35 -15.89
C ASN A 15 9.55 9.10 -15.77
N TRP A 16 8.67 8.92 -16.75
CA TRP A 16 7.73 7.80 -16.73
C TRP A 16 8.39 6.43 -16.95
N ASP A 17 9.58 6.37 -17.57
CA ASP A 17 10.34 5.12 -17.67
C ASP A 17 10.81 4.63 -16.30
N GLU A 18 11.27 5.53 -15.42
CA GLU A 18 11.60 5.20 -14.02
C GLU A 18 10.36 4.65 -13.29
N TRP A 19 9.20 5.28 -13.51
CA TRP A 19 7.95 4.83 -12.89
C TRP A 19 7.54 3.43 -13.36
N VAL A 20 7.60 3.16 -14.67
CA VAL A 20 7.28 1.84 -15.25
C VAL A 20 8.28 0.79 -14.75
N HIS A 21 9.56 1.13 -14.67
CA HIS A 21 10.59 0.25 -14.12
C HIS A 21 10.30 -0.12 -12.66
N VAL A 22 9.98 0.86 -11.81
CA VAL A 22 9.65 0.61 -10.39
C VAL A 22 8.37 -0.22 -10.25
N ARG A 23 7.35 0.00 -11.10
CA ARG A 23 6.19 -0.90 -11.18
C ARG A 23 6.64 -2.34 -11.48
N GLY A 24 7.49 -2.54 -12.48
CA GLY A 24 8.04 -3.86 -12.79
C GLY A 24 8.75 -4.53 -11.61
N LEU A 25 9.57 -3.77 -10.88
CA LEU A 25 10.28 -4.26 -9.70
C LEU A 25 9.35 -4.69 -8.58
N LEU A 26 8.33 -3.88 -8.25
CA LEU A 26 7.40 -4.15 -7.12
C LEU A 26 6.56 -5.42 -7.30
N TRP A 27 6.30 -5.83 -8.54
CA TRP A 27 5.58 -7.08 -8.88
C TRP A 27 6.50 -8.21 -9.37
N SER A 28 7.83 -8.03 -9.34
CA SER A 28 8.76 -9.08 -9.76
C SER A 28 8.60 -10.34 -8.91
N PRO A 29 8.72 -11.56 -9.50
CA PRO A 29 8.78 -12.79 -8.71
C PRO A 29 10.04 -12.85 -7.84
N ASP A 30 11.11 -12.13 -8.20
CA ASP A 30 12.37 -12.10 -7.46
C ASP A 30 12.27 -11.21 -6.20
N PRO A 31 12.52 -11.73 -4.99
CA PRO A 31 12.63 -10.92 -3.77
C PRO A 31 13.68 -9.79 -3.84
N VAL A 32 14.76 -9.96 -4.62
CA VAL A 32 15.82 -8.96 -4.77
C VAL A 32 15.31 -7.75 -5.55
N ASP A 33 14.65 -7.99 -6.69
CA ASP A 33 14.01 -6.94 -7.49
C ASP A 33 12.95 -6.18 -6.68
N ARG A 34 12.09 -6.91 -5.96
CA ARG A 34 11.07 -6.29 -5.11
C ARG A 34 11.69 -5.40 -4.05
N ASN A 35 12.81 -5.82 -3.45
CA ASN A 35 13.53 -4.99 -2.49
C ASN A 35 14.10 -3.73 -3.15
N GLU A 36 14.67 -3.82 -4.34
CA GLU A 36 15.11 -2.65 -5.11
C GLU A 36 13.93 -1.70 -5.39
N GLY A 37 12.76 -2.24 -5.77
CA GLY A 37 11.55 -1.43 -5.97
C GLY A 37 11.13 -0.65 -4.71
N VAL A 38 11.17 -1.29 -3.54
CA VAL A 38 10.91 -0.62 -2.25
C VAL A 38 11.94 0.48 -1.96
N LEU A 39 13.22 0.24 -2.22
CA LEU A 39 14.28 1.22 -2.03
C LEU A 39 14.14 2.43 -2.99
N ARG A 40 13.71 2.19 -4.23
CA ARG A 40 13.40 3.27 -5.19
C ARG A 40 12.24 4.15 -4.71
N VAL A 41 11.16 3.53 -4.21
CA VAL A 41 10.06 4.30 -3.60
C VAL A 41 10.55 5.05 -2.35
N ALA A 42 11.49 4.50 -1.58
CA ALA A 42 12.10 5.25 -0.48
C ALA A 42 12.89 6.47 -0.95
N ALA A 43 13.66 6.35 -2.04
CA ALA A 43 14.35 7.48 -2.64
C ALA A 43 13.37 8.56 -3.17
N TRP A 44 12.22 8.15 -3.71
CA TRP A 44 11.16 9.06 -4.14
C TRP A 44 10.64 9.94 -3.00
N ARG A 45 10.52 9.40 -1.78
CA ARG A 45 10.09 10.15 -0.57
C ARG A 45 11.04 11.31 -0.23
N CYS A 46 12.31 11.22 -0.61
CA CYS A 46 13.29 12.28 -0.38
C CYS A 46 13.20 13.43 -1.38
N ARG A 47 12.52 13.22 -2.52
CA ARG A 47 12.42 14.21 -3.59
C ARG A 47 11.14 15.03 -3.48
N GLU A 48 10.01 14.35 -3.34
CA GLU A 48 8.68 14.97 -3.36
C GLU A 48 7.66 14.05 -2.67
N ARG A 49 6.46 14.56 -2.40
CA ARG A 49 5.37 13.76 -1.84
C ARG A 49 4.97 12.62 -2.79
N VAL A 50 5.17 11.39 -2.33
CA VAL A 50 4.78 10.17 -3.05
C VAL A 50 3.25 9.97 -3.00
N PRO A 51 2.60 9.60 -4.12
CA PRO A 51 1.19 9.23 -4.11
C PRO A 51 0.90 8.12 -3.10
N HIS A 52 -0.22 8.24 -2.36
CA HIS A 52 -0.55 7.30 -1.29
C HIS A 52 -0.64 5.84 -1.77
N ALA A 53 -1.14 5.62 -2.99
CA ALA A 53 -1.21 4.28 -3.59
C ALA A 53 0.18 3.66 -3.81
N VAL A 54 1.17 4.45 -4.24
CA VAL A 54 2.56 4.00 -4.40
C VAL A 54 3.17 3.65 -3.04
N GLU A 55 2.93 4.51 -2.04
CA GLU A 55 3.40 4.31 -0.67
C GLU A 55 2.86 3.00 -0.08
N CYS A 56 1.55 2.78 -0.16
CA CYS A 56 0.91 1.55 0.32
C CYS A 56 1.40 0.32 -0.44
N THR A 57 1.59 0.41 -1.75
CA THR A 57 2.15 -0.68 -2.55
C THR A 57 3.52 -1.09 -2.03
N ALA A 58 4.44 -0.13 -1.86
CA ALA A 58 5.77 -0.41 -1.36
C ALA A 58 5.75 -1.00 0.05
N GLN A 59 4.91 -0.49 0.95
CA GLN A 59 4.78 -1.01 2.31
C GLN A 59 4.21 -2.44 2.35
N LEU A 60 3.24 -2.77 1.49
CA LEU A 60 2.69 -4.13 1.36
C LEU A 60 3.73 -5.12 0.84
N VAL A 61 4.53 -4.69 -0.16
CA VAL A 61 5.65 -5.49 -0.68
C VAL A 61 6.73 -5.67 0.39
N GLU A 62 7.08 -4.61 1.10
CA GLU A 62 8.10 -4.60 2.15
C GLU A 62 7.75 -5.54 3.31
N VAL A 63 6.51 -5.53 3.81
CA VAL A 63 6.10 -6.45 4.88
C VAL A 63 6.14 -7.91 4.44
N ALA A 64 5.77 -8.20 3.18
CA ALA A 64 5.87 -9.55 2.61
C ALA A 64 7.34 -10.00 2.42
N LEU A 65 8.23 -9.10 2.02
CA LEU A 65 9.67 -9.37 1.95
C LEU A 65 10.27 -9.63 3.32
N HIS A 66 9.86 -8.87 4.34
CA HIS A 66 10.29 -9.10 5.71
C HIS A 66 9.89 -10.49 6.18
N GLU A 67 8.63 -10.89 5.99
CA GLU A 67 8.17 -12.24 6.31
C GLU A 67 8.99 -13.32 5.58
N TRP A 68 9.19 -13.16 4.26
CA TRP A 68 9.99 -14.09 3.46
C TRP A 68 11.43 -14.23 3.97
N ARG A 69 12.09 -13.12 4.36
CA ARG A 69 13.44 -13.15 4.96
C ARG A 69 13.45 -13.88 6.29
N CYS A 70 12.44 -13.68 7.14
CA CYS A 70 12.32 -14.39 8.41
C CYS A 70 12.23 -15.90 8.20
N SER A 71 11.46 -16.33 7.20
CA SER A 71 11.30 -17.75 6.87
C SER A 71 12.53 -18.37 6.20
N THR A 72 13.23 -17.61 5.36
CA THR A 72 14.39 -18.11 4.60
C THR A 72 15.67 -18.11 5.45
N TYR A 73 15.83 -17.13 6.32
CA TYR A 73 17.04 -16.91 7.13
C TYR A 73 16.69 -16.70 8.62
N PRO A 74 16.10 -17.71 9.28
CA PRO A 74 15.55 -17.56 10.64
C PRO A 74 16.61 -17.17 11.69
N GLY A 75 17.87 -17.59 11.51
CA GLY A 75 18.97 -17.25 12.42
C GLY A 75 19.46 -15.79 12.34
N GLN A 76 19.09 -15.04 11.29
CA GLN A 76 19.52 -13.65 11.08
C GLN A 76 18.37 -12.66 11.24
N TYR A 77 17.16 -13.03 10.80
CA TYR A 77 16.01 -12.13 10.74
C TYR A 77 14.79 -12.66 11.48
N GLY A 78 14.95 -13.63 12.40
CA GLY A 78 13.84 -14.23 13.12
C GLY A 78 12.90 -13.20 13.74
N ARG A 79 11.61 -13.28 13.38
CA ARG A 79 10.52 -12.51 13.98
C ARG A 79 9.50 -13.47 14.56
N ASN A 80 8.92 -13.12 15.70
CA ASN A 80 7.80 -13.90 16.23
C ASN A 80 6.49 -13.54 15.50
N SER A 81 5.47 -14.40 15.66
CA SER A 81 4.17 -14.24 14.99
C SER A 81 3.50 -12.89 15.33
N LEU A 82 3.63 -12.41 16.56
CA LEU A 82 3.06 -11.13 16.97
C LEU A 82 3.70 -9.94 16.25
N GLN A 83 5.03 -9.94 16.11
CA GLN A 83 5.76 -8.90 15.39
C GLN A 83 5.31 -8.80 13.93
N LEU A 84 5.18 -9.93 13.23
CA LEU A 84 4.67 -9.94 11.86
C LEU A 84 3.22 -9.43 11.78
N ARG A 85 2.34 -9.88 12.70
CA ARG A 85 0.95 -9.41 12.76
C ARG A 85 0.85 -7.90 12.99
N LEU A 86 1.70 -7.32 13.84
CA LEU A 86 1.75 -5.87 14.07
C LEU A 86 2.22 -5.11 12.82
N MET A 87 3.23 -5.61 12.12
CA MET A 87 3.71 -5.02 10.86
C MET A 87 2.60 -5.03 9.80
N TYR A 88 1.99 -6.18 9.57
CA TYR A 88 0.87 -6.29 8.63
C TYR A 88 -0.32 -5.41 9.02
N SER A 89 -0.70 -5.42 10.30
CA SER A 89 -1.78 -4.60 10.84
C SER A 89 -1.58 -3.12 10.49
N SER A 90 -0.38 -2.58 10.77
CA SER A 90 -0.06 -1.18 10.50
C SER A 90 -0.24 -0.81 9.03
N VAL A 91 0.32 -1.63 8.12
CA VAL A 91 0.26 -1.39 6.68
C VAL A 91 -1.17 -1.51 6.15
N ILE A 92 -1.92 -2.53 6.59
CA ILE A 92 -3.28 -2.79 6.12
C ILE A 92 -4.24 -1.71 6.62
N VAL A 93 -4.18 -1.34 7.91
CA VAL A 93 -5.01 -0.27 8.47
C VAL A 93 -4.74 1.05 7.74
N ARG A 94 -3.47 1.40 7.50
CA ARG A 94 -3.10 2.60 6.76
C ARG A 94 -3.63 2.59 5.33
N THR A 95 -3.51 1.45 4.64
CA THR A 95 -3.98 1.29 3.26
C THR A 95 -5.49 1.42 3.15
N VAL A 96 -6.25 0.69 3.99
CA VAL A 96 -7.71 0.75 3.97
C VAL A 96 -8.22 2.15 4.35
N ASN A 97 -7.63 2.78 5.37
CA ASN A 97 -8.02 4.13 5.78
C ASN A 97 -7.78 5.14 4.66
N GLY A 98 -6.61 5.14 4.02
CA GLY A 98 -6.34 6.10 2.96
C GLY A 98 -7.19 5.87 1.70
N LEU A 99 -7.53 4.62 1.37
CA LEU A 99 -8.47 4.31 0.28
C LEU A 99 -9.87 4.88 0.58
N VAL A 100 -10.33 4.75 1.83
CA VAL A 100 -11.63 5.26 2.27
C VAL A 100 -11.62 6.80 2.31
N GLU A 101 -10.61 7.41 2.92
CA GLU A 101 -10.47 8.87 3.06
C GLU A 101 -10.42 9.56 1.69
N ALA A 102 -9.74 8.96 0.71
CA ALA A 102 -9.70 9.48 -0.66
C ALA A 102 -11.08 9.59 -1.33
N HIS A 103 -12.09 8.87 -0.81
CA HIS A 103 -13.46 8.83 -1.32
C HIS A 103 -14.48 9.44 -0.35
N GLN A 104 -14.05 9.84 0.85
CA GLN A 104 -14.85 10.60 1.81
C GLN A 104 -14.91 12.10 1.40
N LYS A 105 -15.41 12.39 0.20
CA LYS A 105 -15.48 13.76 -0.35
C LYS A 105 -16.87 14.42 -0.21
N CYS A 106 -17.84 13.73 0.36
CA CYS A 106 -19.21 14.23 0.50
C CYS A 106 -19.35 15.24 1.66
N ALA A 107 -20.24 16.22 1.48
CA ALA A 107 -20.60 17.20 2.51
C ALA A 107 -21.17 16.56 3.79
N HIS A 108 -21.68 15.32 3.68
CA HIS A 108 -22.09 14.49 4.80
C HIS A 108 -21.19 13.27 4.92
N ALA A 109 -20.80 12.92 6.14
CA ALA A 109 -20.04 11.72 6.42
C ALA A 109 -20.90 10.48 6.14
N ILE A 110 -20.59 9.76 5.05
CA ILE A 110 -21.10 8.41 4.81
C ILE A 110 -20.24 7.38 5.53
N SER A 111 -20.81 6.23 5.86
CA SER A 111 -20.12 5.19 6.61
C SER A 111 -18.99 4.55 5.80
N ILE A 112 -17.97 4.06 6.49
CA ILE A 112 -16.80 3.46 5.84
C ILE A 112 -17.17 2.18 5.08
N GLN A 113 -18.14 1.42 5.59
CA GLN A 113 -18.70 0.26 4.90
C GLN A 113 -19.37 0.63 3.57
N GLN A 114 -20.07 1.77 3.53
CA GLN A 114 -20.67 2.26 2.29
C GLN A 114 -19.61 2.71 1.29
N ILE A 115 -18.56 3.41 1.74
CA ILE A 115 -17.44 3.81 0.86
C ILE A 115 -16.74 2.59 0.30
N ALA A 116 -16.40 1.62 1.14
CA ALA A 116 -15.74 0.39 0.71
C ALA A 116 -16.53 -0.31 -0.41
N ARG A 117 -17.86 -0.41 -0.26
CA ARG A 117 -18.73 -0.95 -1.30
C ARG A 117 -18.68 -0.13 -2.60
N GLN A 118 -18.68 1.20 -2.53
CA GLN A 118 -18.61 2.07 -3.71
C GLN A 118 -17.30 1.92 -4.48
N ILE A 119 -16.18 1.70 -3.77
CA ILE A 119 -14.86 1.56 -4.38
C ILE A 119 -14.50 0.10 -4.70
N GLY A 120 -15.36 -0.86 -4.36
CA GLY A 120 -15.14 -2.29 -4.64
C GLY A 120 -14.18 -2.97 -3.66
N ILE A 121 -13.99 -2.42 -2.46
CA ILE A 121 -13.30 -3.10 -1.36
C ILE A 121 -14.32 -3.95 -0.58
N PRO A 122 -14.05 -5.24 -0.35
CA PRO A 122 -14.95 -6.12 0.38
C PRO A 122 -15.05 -5.74 1.86
N SER A 123 -16.23 -5.93 2.46
CA SER A 123 -16.52 -5.53 3.85
C SER A 123 -15.59 -6.19 4.86
N TRP A 124 -15.14 -7.42 4.61
CA TRP A 124 -14.24 -8.13 5.53
C TRP A 124 -12.89 -7.41 5.70
N LEU A 125 -12.42 -6.61 4.73
CA LEU A 125 -11.22 -5.77 4.92
C LEU A 125 -11.48 -4.58 5.84
N VAL A 126 -12.70 -4.03 5.79
CA VAL A 126 -13.14 -2.97 6.70
C VAL A 126 -13.32 -3.52 8.12
N ASP A 127 -13.77 -4.76 8.25
CA ASP A 127 -13.88 -5.43 9.54
C ASP A 127 -12.49 -5.79 10.08
N LEU A 128 -11.61 -6.33 9.24
CA LEU A 128 -10.23 -6.68 9.60
C LEU A 128 -9.46 -5.48 10.15
N ARG A 129 -9.55 -4.31 9.51
CA ARG A 129 -8.88 -3.09 10.02
C ARG A 129 -9.52 -2.55 11.30
N HIS A 130 -10.81 -2.78 11.53
CA HIS A 130 -11.49 -2.38 12.77
C HIS A 130 -11.07 -3.29 13.92
N ASP A 131 -11.06 -4.61 13.70
CA ASP A 131 -10.63 -5.59 14.69
C ASP A 131 -9.16 -5.39 15.07
N ALA A 132 -8.29 -5.14 14.07
CA ALA A 132 -6.86 -4.89 14.29
C ALA A 132 -6.56 -3.63 15.13
N ALA A 133 -7.47 -2.65 15.17
CA ALA A 133 -7.31 -1.39 15.89
C ALA A 133 -8.01 -1.36 17.26
N HIS A 134 -9.15 -2.06 17.39
CA HIS A 134 -10.06 -1.89 18.53
C HIS A 134 -10.49 -3.19 19.22
N LYS A 135 -10.20 -4.35 18.63
CA LYS A 135 -10.55 -5.66 19.21
C LYS A 135 -9.31 -6.56 19.27
N ASP A 136 -9.52 -7.86 19.15
CA ASP A 136 -8.46 -8.84 19.07
C ASP A 136 -7.75 -8.75 17.71
N MET A 137 -6.42 -8.70 17.78
CA MET A 137 -5.56 -8.72 16.60
C MET A 137 -5.95 -9.92 15.70
N PRO A 138 -6.20 -9.72 14.40
CA PRO A 138 -6.47 -10.83 13.48
C PRO A 138 -5.31 -11.81 13.33
N SER A 139 -5.60 -12.97 12.72
CA SER A 139 -4.59 -13.98 12.44
C SER A 139 -3.61 -13.52 11.35
N LEU A 140 -2.39 -14.06 11.36
CA LEU A 140 -1.41 -13.78 10.30
C LEU A 140 -1.91 -14.24 8.91
N ALA A 141 -2.68 -15.33 8.84
CA ALA A 141 -3.28 -15.80 7.59
C ALA A 141 -4.28 -14.79 7.02
N SER A 142 -5.12 -14.19 7.88
CA SER A 142 -6.07 -13.14 7.50
C SER A 142 -5.33 -11.91 6.96
N PHE A 143 -4.23 -11.53 7.58
CA PHE A 143 -3.40 -10.42 7.12
C PHE A 143 -2.68 -10.70 5.79
N ARG A 144 -2.19 -11.92 5.57
CA ARG A 144 -1.60 -12.31 4.27
C ARG A 144 -2.63 -12.24 3.15
N LEU A 145 -3.84 -12.75 3.40
CA LEU A 145 -4.95 -12.66 2.45
C LEU A 145 -5.31 -11.20 2.12
N ALA A 146 -5.38 -10.35 3.15
CA ALA A 146 -5.62 -8.92 2.98
C ALA A 146 -4.53 -8.22 2.19
N SER A 147 -3.25 -8.52 2.48
CA SER A 147 -2.12 -7.94 1.76
C SER A 147 -2.16 -8.30 0.28
N ALA A 148 -2.38 -9.58 -0.04
CA ALA A 148 -2.50 -10.04 -1.43
C ALA A 148 -3.66 -9.35 -2.17
N PHE A 149 -4.84 -9.26 -1.55
CA PHE A 149 -5.99 -8.57 -2.14
C PHE A 149 -5.69 -7.08 -2.37
N LEU A 150 -5.16 -6.38 -1.37
CA LEU A 150 -4.89 -4.94 -1.48
C LEU A 150 -3.82 -4.63 -2.52
N LEU A 151 -2.80 -5.50 -2.66
CA LEU A 151 -1.77 -5.33 -3.67
C LEU A 151 -2.33 -5.50 -5.09
N ASP A 152 -3.17 -6.52 -5.32
CA ASP A 152 -3.88 -6.70 -6.59
C ASP A 152 -4.84 -5.53 -6.88
N TYR A 153 -5.61 -5.11 -5.87
CA TYR A 153 -6.50 -3.96 -5.99
C TYR A 153 -5.75 -2.68 -6.36
N LEU A 154 -4.62 -2.40 -5.72
CA LEU A 154 -3.80 -1.22 -6.04
C LEU A 154 -3.19 -1.32 -7.44
N SER A 155 -2.77 -2.51 -7.87
CA SER A 155 -2.33 -2.74 -9.25
C SER A 155 -3.39 -2.27 -10.23
N GLN A 156 -4.60 -2.79 -10.11
CA GLN A 156 -5.69 -2.51 -11.05
C GLN A 156 -6.21 -1.07 -10.97
N ARG A 157 -6.31 -0.50 -9.76
CA ARG A 157 -7.01 0.78 -9.53
C ARG A 157 -6.11 2.00 -9.59
N TYR A 158 -4.80 1.83 -9.40
CA TYR A 158 -3.85 2.93 -9.49
C TYR A 158 -2.83 2.69 -10.59
N TRP A 159 -2.08 1.58 -10.55
CA TRP A 159 -0.94 1.40 -11.43
C TRP A 159 -1.37 1.15 -12.88
N ASP A 160 -2.33 0.28 -13.14
CA ASP A 160 -2.81 -0.02 -14.50
C ASP A 160 -3.47 1.21 -15.13
N VAL A 161 -4.30 1.91 -14.36
CA VAL A 161 -4.95 3.16 -14.79
C VAL A 161 -3.90 4.24 -15.08
N GLN A 162 -2.88 4.39 -14.23
CA GLN A 162 -1.82 5.36 -14.46
C GLN A 162 -1.02 5.01 -15.71
N GLN A 163 -0.69 3.73 -15.92
CA GLN A 163 0.06 3.25 -17.07
C GLN A 163 -0.70 3.47 -18.40
N GLN A 164 -2.02 3.29 -18.40
CA GLN A 164 -2.86 3.55 -19.58
C GLN A 164 -2.93 5.02 -19.97
N ASN A 165 -2.60 5.93 -19.04
CA ASN A 165 -2.62 7.38 -19.22
C ASN A 165 -1.22 7.98 -19.44
N LEU A 166 -0.19 7.15 -19.64
CA LEU A 166 1.16 7.58 -20.03
C LEU A 166 1.23 7.87 -21.53
#